data_AF-A0A2U8W0E3-F1
#
_entry.id   AF-A0A2U8W0E3-F1
#
_cell.length_a   1.000
_cell.length_b   1.000
_cell.length_c   1.000
_cell.angle_alpha   90.00
_cell.angle_beta   90.00
_cell.angle_gamma   90.00
#
_symmetry.space_group_name_H-M   'P 1'
#
loop_
_entity.id
_entity.type
_entity.pdbx_description
1 polymer ?
#
loop_
_entity_poly.entity_id
_entity_poly.type
_entity_poly.pdbx_seq_one_letter_code
_entity_poly.pdbx_strand_id
1 'polypeptide(L)'
;MRLFIAGTAPRSGRTVEAVRQLRDAHLPGYELEVVDLYQQPQLAEADRVVAAPTLVRVSPGPSRRVAGDLTDARRVLQGLGLDAPEGAPGAVGACADER
;
A
#
# COMPACT_ATOMS: atom_id res chain seq x y z
N MET A 1 -6.13 4.40 2.50
CA MET A 1 -4.96 3.56 2.14
C MET A 1 -4.33 3.05 3.41
N ARG A 2 -3.76 1.85 3.39
CA ARG A 2 -3.24 1.14 4.56
C ARG A 2 -1.76 0.82 4.36
N LEU A 3 -0.93 1.19 5.32
CA LEU A 3 0.48 0.88 5.37
C LEU A 3 0.70 -0.25 6.38
N PHE A 4 1.11 -1.40 5.89
CA PHE A 4 1.45 -2.57 6.69
C PHE A 4 2.94 -2.58 7.02
N ILE A 5 3.25 -2.63 8.32
CA ILE A 5 4.61 -2.72 8.85
C ILE A 5 4.77 -3.99 9.69
N ALA A 6 5.95 -4.61 9.62
CA ALA A 6 6.33 -5.68 10.54
C ALA A 6 7.10 -5.06 11.72
N GLY A 7 6.37 -4.61 12.74
CA GLY A 7 6.94 -4.22 14.01
C GLY A 7 7.52 -2.80 14.06
N THR A 8 8.03 -2.47 15.26
CA THR A 8 8.58 -1.16 15.64
C THR A 8 10.04 -0.96 15.22
N ALA A 9 10.46 -1.54 14.09
CA ALA A 9 11.81 -1.32 13.61
C ALA A 9 12.02 0.18 13.32
N PRO A 10 13.19 0.78 13.61
CA PRO A 10 13.46 2.20 13.33
C PRO A 10 13.34 2.56 11.84
N ARG A 11 13.32 1.56 10.95
CA ARG A 11 12.99 1.71 9.52
C ARG A 11 11.52 2.08 9.26
N SER A 12 10.62 1.74 10.17
CA SER A 12 9.18 2.04 10.08
C SER A 12 8.93 3.56 10.15
N GLY A 13 9.68 4.30 10.97
CA GLY A 13 9.53 5.76 11.08
C GLY A 13 9.76 6.49 9.75
N ARG A 14 10.89 6.21 9.08
CA ARG A 14 11.19 6.78 7.75
C ARG A 14 10.15 6.40 6.69
N THR A 15 9.67 5.17 6.74
CA THR A 15 8.64 4.66 5.82
C THR A 15 7.31 5.41 6.01
N VAL A 16 6.86 5.55 7.26
CA VAL A 16 5.63 6.28 7.59
C VAL A 16 5.74 7.74 7.16
N GLU A 17 6.87 8.39 7.42
CA GLU A 17 7.06 9.80 7.11
C GLU A 17 7.15 10.06 5.60
N ALA A 18 7.86 9.20 4.86
CA ALA A 18 7.89 9.26 3.40
C ALA A 18 6.49 9.04 2.79
N VAL A 19 5.72 8.06 3.28
CA VAL A 19 4.35 7.81 2.81
C VAL A 19 3.42 8.97 3.18
N ARG A 20 3.57 9.58 4.36
CA ARG A 20 2.82 10.78 4.75
C ARG A 20 3.09 11.95 3.80
N GLN A 21 4.36 12.23 3.52
CA GLN A 21 4.74 13.29 2.58
C GLN A 21 4.24 13.02 1.17
N LEU A 22 4.36 11.77 0.69
CA LEU A 22 3.82 11.36 -0.60
C LEU A 22 2.30 11.55 -0.66
N ARG A 23 1.60 11.20 0.42
CA ARG A 23 0.15 11.37 0.53
C ARG A 23 -0.22 12.84 0.44
N ASP A 24 0.41 13.71 1.22
CA ASP A 24 0.13 15.14 1.17
C ASP A 24 0.44 15.76 -0.20
N ALA A 25 1.49 15.30 -0.88
CA ALA A 25 1.89 15.84 -2.18
C ALA A 25 1.02 15.36 -3.36
N HIS A 26 0.60 14.09 -3.37
CA HIS A 26 -0.02 13.47 -4.54
C HIS A 26 -1.44 12.93 -4.28
N LEU A 27 -1.83 12.75 -3.02
CA LEU A 27 -3.05 12.03 -2.62
C LEU A 27 -3.78 12.75 -1.45
N PRO A 28 -4.12 14.04 -1.58
CA PRO A 28 -4.71 14.83 -0.48
C PRO A 28 -6.08 14.32 -0.01
N GLY A 29 -6.77 13.49 -0.82
CA GLY A 29 -8.07 12.91 -0.49
C GLY A 29 -8.04 11.48 0.09
N TYR A 30 -6.87 10.94 0.39
CA TYR A 30 -6.73 9.56 0.87
C TYR A 30 -6.24 9.52 2.32
N GLU A 31 -6.99 8.85 3.18
CA GLU A 31 -6.61 8.58 4.56
C GLU A 31 -5.47 7.57 4.64
N LEU A 32 -4.44 7.82 5.46
CA LEU A 32 -3.35 6.89 5.71
C LEU A 32 -3.57 6.19 7.05
N GLU A 33 -3.81 4.89 7.00
CA GLU A 33 -3.93 4.02 8.17
C GLU A 33 -2.66 3.18 8.29
N VAL A 34 -2.02 3.19 9.46
CA VAL A 34 -0.81 2.38 9.72
C VAL A 34 -1.21 1.15 10.51
N VAL A 35 -0.99 -0.03 9.94
CA VAL A 35 -1.36 -1.32 10.50
C VAL A 35 -0.09 -2.12 10.77
N ASP A 36 0.11 -2.56 12.00
CA ASP A 36 1.20 -3.47 12.33
C ASP A 36 0.75 -4.91 12.14
N LEU A 37 1.48 -5.67 11.32
CA LEU A 37 1.23 -7.09 11.06
C LEU A 37 1.23 -7.94 12.33
N TYR A 38 2.06 -7.58 13.33
CA TYR A 38 2.11 -8.27 14.62
C TYR A 38 0.96 -7.89 15.54
N GLN A 39 0.36 -6.70 15.36
CA GLN A 39 -0.79 -6.27 16.15
C GLN A 39 -2.11 -6.74 15.54
N GLN A 40 -2.23 -6.69 14.20
CA GLN A 40 -3.46 -6.97 13.46
C GLN A 40 -3.20 -7.85 12.23
N PRO A 41 -2.79 -9.12 12.44
CA PRO A 41 -2.55 -10.05 11.33
C PRO A 41 -3.82 -10.31 10.49
N GLN A 42 -5.01 -10.17 11.07
CA GLN A 42 -6.27 -10.39 10.35
C GLN A 42 -6.48 -9.39 9.20
N LEU A 43 -6.04 -8.13 9.37
CA LEU A 43 -6.09 -7.12 8.32
C LEU A 43 -5.09 -7.44 7.21
N ALA A 44 -3.91 -7.95 7.57
CA ALA A 44 -2.91 -8.37 6.60
C ALA A 44 -3.41 -9.50 5.72
N GLU A 45 -4.08 -10.50 6.29
CA GLU A 45 -4.66 -11.60 5.53
C GLU A 45 -5.81 -11.13 4.63
N ALA A 46 -6.69 -10.25 5.15
CA ALA A 46 -7.78 -9.66 4.38
C ALA A 46 -7.27 -8.92 3.12
N ASP A 47 -6.17 -8.18 3.26
CA ASP A 47 -5.51 -7.45 2.17
C ASP A 47 -4.46 -8.29 1.41
N ARG A 48 -4.32 -9.59 1.74
CA ARG A 48 -3.34 -10.56 1.19
C ARG A 48 -1.90 -10.02 1.20
N VAL A 49 -1.50 -9.44 2.33
CA VAL A 49 -0.16 -8.90 2.58
C VAL A 49 0.74 -10.02 3.07
N VAL A 50 1.64 -10.47 2.20
CA VAL A 50 2.58 -11.58 2.48
C VAL A 50 3.93 -11.09 3.01
N ALA A 51 4.27 -9.81 2.76
CA ALA A 51 5.54 -9.21 3.14
C ALA A 51 5.32 -7.78 3.69
N ALA A 52 6.21 -7.33 4.57
CA ALA A 52 6.29 -5.93 4.99
C ALA A 52 7.67 -5.34 4.68
N PRO A 53 7.73 -4.03 4.38
CA PRO A 53 6.64 -3.07 4.36
C PRO A 53 5.78 -3.14 3.08
N THR A 54 4.46 -3.01 3.21
CA THR A 54 3.52 -3.01 2.07
C THR A 54 2.48 -1.91 2.20
N LEU A 55 2.28 -1.13 1.14
CA LEU A 55 1.24 -0.11 1.06
C LEU A 55 0.10 -0.61 0.17
N VAL A 56 -1.12 -0.60 0.69
CA VAL A 56 -2.34 -1.06 0.02
C VAL A 56 -3.32 0.11 -0.15
N ARG A 57 -3.81 0.30 -1.37
CA ARG A 57 -4.84 1.26 -1.72
C ARG A 57 -6.19 0.55 -1.80
N VAL A 58 -7.10 0.92 -0.91
CA VAL A 58 -8.39 0.22 -0.70
C VAL A 58 -9.57 0.88 -1.42
N SER A 59 -9.56 2.20 -1.66
CA SER A 59 -10.66 2.96 -2.31
C SER A 59 -10.15 4.19 -3.05
N PRO A 60 -10.90 4.81 -4.00
CA PRO A 60 -12.10 4.35 -4.71
C PRO A 60 -11.79 3.69 -6.08
N GLY A 61 -10.52 3.48 -6.41
CA GLY A 61 -10.08 2.84 -7.66
C GLY A 61 -9.72 1.35 -7.48
N PRO A 62 -9.19 0.69 -8.52
CA PRO A 62 -8.74 -0.69 -8.44
C PRO A 62 -7.74 -0.87 -7.29
N SER A 63 -7.94 -1.90 -6.48
CA SER A 63 -7.08 -2.22 -5.34
C SER A 63 -5.65 -2.46 -5.82
N ARG A 64 -4.73 -1.55 -5.49
CA ARG A 64 -3.30 -1.68 -5.82
C ARG A 64 -2.49 -1.80 -4.55
N ARG A 65 -1.39 -2.54 -4.66
CA ARG A 65 -0.46 -2.77 -3.55
C ARG A 65 0.97 -2.68 -4.05
N VAL A 66 1.84 -2.14 -3.21
CA VAL A 66 3.28 -2.07 -3.46
C VAL A 66 4.01 -2.55 -2.21
N ALA A 67 4.91 -3.51 -2.39
CA ALA A 67 5.71 -4.10 -1.33
C ALA A 67 7.19 -3.75 -1.55
N GLY A 68 7.93 -3.58 -0.46
CA GLY A 68 9.37 -3.28 -0.49
C GLY A 68 9.68 -1.90 0.07
N ASP A 69 10.56 -1.16 -0.60
CA ASP A 69 10.99 0.16 -0.13
C ASP A 69 9.97 1.24 -0.52
N LEU A 70 9.31 1.82 0.49
CA LEU A 70 8.29 2.86 0.32
C LEU A 70 8.87 4.28 0.56
N THR A 71 10.19 4.42 0.69
CA THR A 71 10.84 5.74 0.77
C THR A 71 10.95 6.40 -0.61
N ASP A 72 10.93 5.60 -1.69
CA ASP A 72 10.94 6.07 -3.07
C ASP A 72 9.53 6.42 -3.57
N ALA A 73 9.17 7.70 -3.49
CA ALA A 73 7.90 8.23 -3.97
C ALA A 73 7.54 7.77 -5.40
N ARG A 74 8.50 7.83 -6.34
CA ARG A 74 8.26 7.42 -7.74
C ARG A 74 7.89 5.95 -7.87
N ARG A 75 8.58 5.08 -7.11
CA ARG A 75 8.33 3.63 -7.13
C ARG A 75 6.98 3.30 -6.54
N VAL A 76 6.61 4.00 -5.45
CA VAL A 76 5.30 3.86 -4.82
C VAL A 76 4.19 4.34 -5.76
N LEU A 77 4.35 5.49 -6.41
CA LEU A 77 3.38 6.02 -7.38
C LEU A 77 3.19 5.06 -8.58
N GLN A 78 4.27 4.50 -9.13
CA GLN A 78 4.19 3.49 -10.19
C GLN A 78 3.50 2.22 -9.72
N GLY A 79 3.85 1.70 -8.53
CA GLY A 79 3.21 0.52 -7.95
C GLY A 79 1.73 0.72 -7.65
N LEU A 80 1.33 1.93 -7.28
CA LEU A 80 -0.05 2.34 -7.08
C LEU A 80 -0.78 2.70 -8.38
N GLY A 81 -0.06 2.74 -9.51
CA GLY A 81 -0.59 3.12 -10.82
C GLY A 81 -1.14 4.55 -10.85
N LEU A 82 -0.47 5.46 -10.13
CA LEU A 82 -0.80 6.88 -10.04
C LEU A 82 0.00 7.74 -11.03
N ASP A 83 0.89 7.13 -11.82
CA ASP A 83 1.72 7.79 -12.85
C ASP A 83 0.94 8.13 -14.13
N ALA A 84 -0.35 7.76 -14.22
CA ALA A 84 -1.17 7.99 -15.41
C ALA A 84 -2.41 8.84 -15.08
N PRO A 85 -2.71 9.88 -15.88
CA PRO A 85 -3.95 10.64 -15.76
C PRO A 85 -5.15 9.70 -16.00
N GLU A 86 -6.05 9.71 -15.03
CA GLU A 86 -7.46 9.28 -15.03
C GLU A 86 -7.94 8.52 -16.29
N GLY A 87 -8.08 7.19 -16.21
CA GLY A 87 -8.84 6.42 -17.21
C GLY A 87 -8.30 5.04 -17.58
N ALA A 88 -8.20 4.10 -16.65
CA ALA A 88 -8.08 2.68 -17.02
C ALA A 88 -8.83 1.79 -16.02
N PRO A 89 -9.95 1.15 -16.42
CA PRO A 89 -10.59 0.11 -15.62
C PRO A 89 -9.70 -1.13 -15.59
N GLY A 90 -9.64 -1.77 -14.43
CA GLY A 90 -8.70 -2.84 -14.12
C GLY A 90 -8.96 -4.17 -14.84
N ALA A 91 -7.91 -4.98 -14.85
CA ALA A 91 -7.83 -6.45 -14.79
C ALA A 91 -6.33 -6.76 -15.05
N VAL A 92 -5.65 -7.75 -14.47
CA VAL A 92 -5.98 -9.16 -14.29
C VAL A 92 -5.08 -9.71 -13.18
N GLY A 93 -5.61 -10.66 -12.40
CA GLY A 93 -4.82 -11.45 -11.46
C GLY A 93 -5.69 -12.37 -10.62
N ALA A 94 -6.48 -13.21 -11.29
CA ALA A 94 -7.32 -14.24 -10.69
C ALA A 94 -6.50 -15.08 -9.70
N CYS A 95 -7.03 -15.29 -8.49
CA CYS A 95 -6.59 -16.42 -7.68
C CYS A 95 -7.30 -17.64 -8.25
N ALA A 96 -6.52 -18.53 -8.85
CA ALA A 96 -6.97 -19.84 -9.27
C ALA A 96 -7.64 -20.52 -8.07
N ASP A 97 -8.86 -20.97 -8.34
CA ASP A 97 -9.58 -21.98 -7.60
C ASP A 97 -8.70 -23.24 -7.51
N GLU A 98 -8.41 -23.65 -6.28
CA GLU A 98 -7.88 -24.99 -5.99
C GLU A 98 -9.06 -25.78 -5.43
N ARG A 99 -9.82 -26.48 -6.28
CA ARG A 99 -10.14 -27.94 -6.21
C ARG A 99 -11.13 -28.39 -7.30
#